data_AF-A0A7S2SID6-F1
#
_entry.id   AF-A0A7S2SID6-F1
#
_cell.length_a   1.000
_cell.length_b   1.000
_cell.length_c   1.000
_cell.angle_alpha   90.00
_cell.angle_beta   90.00
_cell.angle_gamma   90.00
#
_symmetry.space_group_name_H-M   'P 1'
#
loop_
_entity.id
_entity.type
_entity.pdbx_description
1 polymer ?
#
loop_
_entity_poly.entity_id
_entity_poly.type
_entity_poly.pdbx_seq_one_letter_code
_entity_poly.pdbx_strand_id
1 'polypeptide(L)'
;GAPSWAVSNLMDQAYRDGAEWLFQLNDDAKLETQRWERALASVLASNPIHPFLGATGPVDASNKRIFTHVFTHRTHMDIHKRFFPKAFKNYFSDDWITSVYGAASTFKLPTVRMTHQTKAQKKGAIERYHPDHNARRSLGTEVHSGALRIVHWLNSTLDGGKWPVHAVCGYTPIIEQAKEERGRGDTR
;
A
#
# COMPACT_ATOMS: atom_id res chain seq x y z
N GLY A 1 -13.92 -3.18 15.08
CA GLY A 1 -14.41 -2.60 13.80
C GLY A 1 -13.60 -3.17 12.65
N ALA A 2 -14.06 -2.98 11.40
CA ALA A 2 -13.38 -3.45 10.20
C ALA A 2 -13.03 -2.27 9.25
N PRO A 3 -12.14 -1.35 9.65
CA PRO A 3 -11.84 -0.14 8.87
C PRO A 3 -11.31 -0.45 7.47
N SER A 4 -10.48 -1.47 7.29
CA SER A 4 -9.97 -1.85 5.96
C SER A 4 -11.10 -2.30 5.01
N TRP A 5 -12.16 -2.91 5.56
CA TRP A 5 -13.36 -3.26 4.79
C TRP A 5 -14.19 -2.02 4.43
N ALA A 6 -14.34 -1.08 5.36
CA ALA A 6 -15.03 0.19 5.09
C ALA A 6 -14.32 0.96 3.96
N VAL A 7 -13.00 1.13 4.06
CA VAL A 7 -12.19 1.74 2.99
C VAL A 7 -12.37 0.98 1.67
N SER A 8 -12.26 -0.35 1.68
CA SER A 8 -12.43 -1.15 0.45
C SER A 8 -13.79 -0.97 -0.21
N ASN A 9 -14.86 -0.85 0.57
CA ASN A 9 -16.21 -0.67 0.04
C ASN A 9 -16.39 0.74 -0.54
N LEU A 10 -15.82 1.77 0.10
CA LEU A 10 -15.81 3.13 -0.44
C LEU A 10 -15.02 3.22 -1.76
N MET A 11 -13.86 2.57 -1.83
CA MET A 11 -13.04 2.53 -3.05
C MET A 11 -13.70 1.76 -4.19
N ASP A 12 -14.41 0.68 -3.88
CA ASP A 12 -15.21 -0.06 -4.86
C ASP A 12 -16.34 0.80 -5.44
N GLN A 13 -17.04 1.56 -4.59
CA GLN A 13 -18.05 2.51 -5.05
C GLN A 13 -17.42 3.60 -5.94
N ALA A 14 -16.35 4.25 -5.50
CA ALA A 14 -15.66 5.27 -6.27
C ALA A 14 -15.17 4.75 -7.64
N TYR A 15 -14.61 3.54 -7.67
CA TYR A 15 -14.20 2.88 -8.92
C TYR A 15 -15.37 2.65 -9.88
N ARG A 16 -16.52 2.19 -9.37
CA ARG A 16 -17.75 1.99 -10.17
C ARG A 16 -18.33 3.30 -10.68
N ASP A 17 -18.17 4.38 -9.91
CA ASP A 17 -18.56 5.73 -10.31
C ASP A 17 -17.58 6.37 -11.31
N GLY A 18 -16.52 5.66 -11.71
CA GLY A 18 -15.58 6.08 -12.75
C GLY A 18 -14.34 6.81 -12.25
N ALA A 19 -14.06 6.82 -10.95
CA ALA A 19 -12.86 7.44 -10.41
C ALA A 19 -11.58 6.78 -10.96
N GLU A 20 -10.65 7.59 -11.47
CA GLU A 20 -9.36 7.13 -11.97
C GLU A 20 -8.29 7.02 -10.88
N TRP A 21 -8.41 7.85 -9.84
CA TRP A 21 -7.46 7.94 -8.74
C TRP A 21 -8.16 7.65 -7.43
N LEU A 22 -7.54 6.81 -6.61
CA LEU A 22 -8.06 6.35 -5.34
C LEU A 22 -7.06 6.70 -4.24
N PHE A 23 -7.51 7.38 -3.20
CA PHE A 23 -6.65 7.83 -2.11
C PHE A 23 -7.25 7.52 -0.75
N GLN A 24 -6.58 6.65 0.01
CA GLN A 24 -6.96 6.37 1.40
C GLN A 24 -6.49 7.53 2.28
N LEU A 25 -7.46 8.26 2.83
CA LEU A 25 -7.24 9.33 3.79
C LEU A 25 -7.98 9.06 5.10
N ASN A 26 -7.28 9.19 6.23
CA ASN A 26 -7.87 9.09 7.56
C ASN A 26 -8.30 10.48 8.06
N ASP A 27 -9.24 10.50 9.01
CA ASP A 27 -9.84 11.71 9.58
C ASP A 27 -8.87 12.54 10.45
N ASP A 28 -7.76 11.94 10.87
CA ASP A 28 -6.72 12.55 11.69
C ASP A 28 -5.45 12.93 10.91
N ALA A 29 -5.50 12.92 9.57
CA ALA A 29 -4.36 13.25 8.73
C ALA A 29 -4.41 14.68 8.19
N LYS A 30 -3.25 15.35 8.20
CA LYS A 30 -3.06 16.64 7.53
C LYS A 30 -2.00 16.51 6.45
N LEU A 31 -2.39 16.73 5.19
CA LEU A 31 -1.46 16.90 4.08
C LEU A 31 -0.85 18.30 4.14
N GLU A 32 0.48 18.36 4.14
CA GLU A 32 1.24 19.61 4.29
C GLU A 32 1.75 20.14 2.95
N THR A 33 2.01 19.24 2.01
CA THR A 33 2.53 19.58 0.68
C THR A 33 1.38 20.01 -0.24
N GLN A 34 1.49 21.18 -0.89
CA GLN A 34 0.58 21.57 -1.96
C GLN A 34 0.84 20.77 -3.24
N ARG A 35 -0.19 20.56 -4.07
CA ARG A 35 -0.10 19.83 -5.35
C ARG A 35 0.42 18.40 -5.20
N TRP A 36 0.19 17.82 -4.02
CA TRP A 36 0.59 16.46 -3.68
C TRP A 36 -0.01 15.46 -4.67
N GLU A 37 -1.25 15.68 -5.09
CA GLU A 37 -2.01 14.82 -6.00
C GLU A 37 -1.32 14.71 -7.36
N ARG A 38 -0.79 15.82 -7.89
CA ARG A 38 -0.05 15.81 -9.15
C ARG A 38 1.26 15.04 -9.01
N ALA A 39 1.99 15.24 -7.92
CA ALA A 39 3.25 14.55 -7.69
C ALA A 39 3.05 13.02 -7.57
N LEU A 40 2.04 12.59 -6.81
CA LEU A 40 1.67 11.18 -6.65
C LEU A 40 1.18 10.58 -7.98
N ALA A 41 0.31 11.27 -8.72
CA ALA A 41 -0.16 10.81 -10.02
C ALA A 41 0.97 10.68 -11.04
N SER A 42 1.87 11.68 -11.11
CA SER A 42 3.00 11.67 -12.05
C SER A 42 3.96 10.52 -11.80
N VAL A 43 4.28 10.17 -10.55
CA VAL A 43 5.20 9.04 -10.31
C VAL A 43 4.60 7.71 -10.77
N LEU A 44 3.30 7.49 -10.55
CA LEU A 44 2.63 6.27 -11.02
C LEU A 44 2.53 6.27 -12.56
N ALA A 45 2.19 7.40 -13.18
CA ALA A 45 2.15 7.53 -14.64
C ALA A 45 3.51 7.23 -15.29
N SER A 46 4.62 7.55 -14.62
CA SER A 46 5.99 7.32 -15.09
C SER A 46 6.61 6.01 -14.58
N ASN A 47 5.82 5.07 -14.05
CA ASN A 47 6.34 3.79 -13.59
C ASN A 47 7.03 3.03 -14.75
N PRO A 48 8.31 2.60 -14.57
CA PRO A 48 9.10 1.99 -15.64
C PRO A 48 8.62 0.59 -16.07
N ILE A 49 7.84 -0.11 -15.24
CA ILE A 49 7.28 -1.42 -15.58
C ILE A 49 6.04 -1.24 -16.47
N HIS A 50 5.11 -0.40 -16.03
CA HIS A 50 3.90 -0.08 -16.78
C HIS A 50 3.30 1.23 -16.23
N PRO A 51 2.90 2.18 -17.08
CA PRO A 51 2.21 3.39 -16.64
C PRO A 51 1.03 3.08 -15.72
N PHE A 52 0.91 3.84 -14.63
CA PHE A 52 -0.14 3.74 -13.63
C PHE A 52 -0.15 2.48 -12.76
N LEU A 53 0.80 1.56 -12.95
CA LEU A 53 0.98 0.43 -12.06
C LEU A 53 1.55 0.91 -10.71
N GLY A 54 1.10 0.31 -9.61
CA GLY A 54 1.76 0.45 -8.32
C GLY A 54 0.94 1.13 -7.23
N ALA A 55 1.63 1.39 -6.13
CA ALA A 55 1.14 2.16 -5.01
C ALA A 55 2.11 3.30 -4.70
N THR A 56 1.57 4.47 -4.40
CA THR A 56 2.36 5.62 -3.94
C THR A 56 1.72 6.24 -2.72
N GLY A 57 2.40 7.18 -2.08
CA GLY A 57 1.80 7.90 -0.96
C GLY A 57 2.74 8.91 -0.32
N PRO A 58 2.19 9.78 0.53
CA PRO A 58 2.98 10.70 1.33
C PRO A 58 3.87 9.95 2.32
N VAL A 59 4.99 10.55 2.69
CA VAL A 59 5.77 10.08 3.83
C VAL A 59 5.13 10.61 5.11
N ASP A 60 4.63 9.69 5.92
CA ASP A 60 4.19 9.95 7.28
C ASP A 60 5.42 10.10 8.19
N ALA A 61 5.53 11.26 8.84
CA ALA A 61 6.62 11.55 9.77
C ALA A 61 6.68 10.56 10.95
N SER A 62 5.53 9.99 11.35
CA SER A 62 5.39 9.05 12.46
C SER A 62 5.59 7.59 12.07
N ASN A 63 5.41 7.24 10.79
CA ASN A 63 5.63 5.90 10.27
C ASN A 63 6.15 5.90 8.84
N LYS A 64 7.47 5.83 8.70
CA LYS A 64 8.14 5.81 7.38
C LYS A 64 8.16 4.41 6.74
N ARG A 65 7.78 3.37 7.50
CA ARG A 65 8.00 1.97 7.09
C ARG A 65 6.89 1.43 6.19
N ILE A 66 5.65 1.78 6.44
CA ILE A 66 4.47 1.35 5.67
C ILE A 66 3.68 2.56 5.18
N PHE A 67 2.85 2.38 4.17
CA PHE A 67 1.87 3.41 3.82
C PHE A 67 0.75 3.42 4.86
N THR A 68 0.69 4.46 5.69
CA THR A 68 -0.50 4.76 6.48
C THR A 68 -1.62 5.36 5.62
N HIS A 69 -1.24 5.87 4.44
CA HIS A 69 -2.07 6.57 3.48
C HIS A 69 -1.58 6.27 2.08
N VAL A 70 -2.38 5.56 1.31
CA VAL A 70 -1.99 5.04 0.01
C VAL A 70 -2.81 5.66 -1.11
N PHE A 71 -2.12 6.05 -2.17
CA PHE A 71 -2.65 6.61 -3.41
C PHE A 71 -2.36 5.64 -4.55
N THR A 72 -3.38 5.31 -5.33
CA THR A 72 -3.29 4.37 -6.45
C THR A 72 -4.08 4.87 -7.64
N HIS A 73 -3.72 4.43 -8.84
CA HIS A 73 -4.61 4.51 -10.00
C HIS A 73 -5.65 3.39 -9.98
N ARG A 74 -6.74 3.53 -10.73
CA ARG A 74 -7.78 2.51 -10.93
C ARG A 74 -7.25 1.16 -11.40
N THR A 75 -6.07 1.14 -12.03
CA THR A 75 -5.32 -0.08 -12.37
C THR A 75 -5.19 -1.02 -11.17
N HIS A 76 -5.08 -0.49 -9.95
CA HIS A 76 -5.09 -1.29 -8.73
C HIS A 76 -6.38 -2.14 -8.60
N MET A 77 -7.54 -1.53 -8.83
CA MET A 77 -8.83 -2.21 -8.81
C MET A 77 -9.00 -3.15 -10.00
N ASP A 78 -8.47 -2.78 -11.17
CA ASP A 78 -8.50 -3.65 -12.35
C ASP A 78 -7.73 -4.97 -12.09
N ILE A 79 -6.61 -4.90 -11.37
CA ILE A 79 -5.77 -6.05 -11.01
C ILE A 79 -6.39 -6.86 -9.85
N HIS A 80 -6.71 -6.20 -8.75
CA HIS A 80 -7.02 -6.89 -7.49
C HIS A 80 -8.51 -7.12 -7.26
N LYS A 81 -9.38 -6.43 -8.02
CA LYS A 81 -10.86 -6.43 -7.89
C LYS A 81 -11.38 -5.93 -6.53
N ARG A 82 -10.49 -5.54 -5.62
CA ARG A 82 -10.77 -4.99 -4.30
C ARG A 82 -9.54 -4.24 -3.80
N PHE A 83 -9.75 -3.13 -3.11
CA PHE A 83 -8.66 -2.27 -2.62
C PHE A 83 -7.79 -2.93 -1.54
N PHE A 84 -8.39 -3.64 -0.59
CA PHE A 84 -7.67 -4.50 0.33
C PHE A 84 -8.23 -5.94 0.32
N PRO A 85 -7.38 -6.97 0.48
CA PRO A 85 -7.85 -8.33 0.66
C PRO A 85 -8.87 -8.48 1.79
N LYS A 86 -9.88 -9.34 1.59
CA LYS A 86 -10.91 -9.61 2.60
C LYS A 86 -10.33 -10.16 3.90
N ALA A 87 -9.16 -10.79 3.85
CA ALA A 87 -8.43 -11.30 5.01
C ALA A 87 -8.05 -10.19 6.02
N PHE A 88 -7.92 -8.94 5.57
CA PHE A 88 -7.53 -7.82 6.43
C PHE A 88 -8.74 -7.00 6.83
N LYS A 89 -9.15 -7.09 8.10
CA LYS A 89 -10.24 -6.29 8.66
C LYS A 89 -9.75 -4.95 9.22
N ASN A 90 -8.56 -4.94 9.83
CA ASN A 90 -8.01 -3.79 10.55
C ASN A 90 -6.50 -3.63 10.37
N TYR A 91 -5.71 -4.63 10.79
CA TYR A 91 -4.26 -4.67 10.67
C TYR A 91 -3.85 -5.36 9.36
N PHE A 92 -2.62 -5.11 8.93
CA PHE A 92 -1.95 -5.70 7.76
C PHE A 92 -2.42 -5.23 6.38
N SER A 93 -3.47 -4.40 6.26
CA SER A 93 -3.81 -3.77 4.97
C SER A 93 -2.67 -2.88 4.46
N ASP A 94 -2.08 -2.11 5.37
CA ASP A 94 -0.99 -1.17 5.09
C ASP A 94 0.30 -1.92 4.75
N ASP A 95 0.61 -2.99 5.51
CA ASP A 95 1.74 -3.88 5.22
C ASP A 95 1.59 -4.56 3.85
N TRP A 96 0.39 -5.04 3.53
CA TRP A 96 0.10 -5.70 2.26
C TRP A 96 0.29 -4.74 1.09
N ILE A 97 -0.34 -3.57 1.10
CA ILE A 97 -0.26 -2.65 -0.04
C ILE A 97 1.14 -2.05 -0.21
N THR A 98 1.88 -1.89 0.90
CA THR A 98 3.30 -1.50 0.85
C THR A 98 4.15 -2.58 0.15
N SER A 99 3.74 -3.85 0.23
CA SER A 99 4.57 -4.99 -0.22
C SER A 99 4.14 -5.56 -1.58
N VAL A 100 2.85 -5.53 -1.93
CA VAL A 100 2.27 -6.32 -3.03
C VAL A 100 2.84 -5.98 -4.41
N TYR A 101 3.28 -4.73 -4.60
CA TYR A 101 3.87 -4.24 -5.84
C TYR A 101 5.39 -4.38 -5.92
N GLY A 102 6.04 -4.84 -4.84
CA GLY A 102 7.50 -4.88 -4.74
C GLY A 102 8.17 -3.50 -4.77
N ALA A 103 9.50 -3.48 -4.64
CA ALA A 103 10.24 -2.21 -4.60
C ALA A 103 10.19 -1.41 -5.92
N ALA A 104 9.98 -2.08 -7.06
CA ALA A 104 10.00 -1.45 -8.38
C ALA A 104 8.70 -0.68 -8.72
N SER A 105 7.61 -0.93 -8.01
CA SER A 105 6.30 -0.29 -8.24
C SER A 105 5.66 0.25 -6.95
N THR A 106 6.44 0.38 -5.88
CA THR A 106 6.04 1.04 -4.65
C THR A 106 6.86 2.32 -4.48
N PHE A 107 6.20 3.47 -4.56
CA PHE A 107 6.86 4.78 -4.56
C PHE A 107 6.49 5.57 -3.30
N LYS A 108 7.43 5.76 -2.40
CA LYS A 108 7.27 6.74 -1.31
C LYS A 108 7.88 8.05 -1.76
N LEU A 109 7.11 9.14 -1.76
CA LEU A 109 7.59 10.45 -2.19
C LEU A 109 7.93 11.31 -0.97
N PRO A 110 9.22 11.48 -0.59
CA PRO A 110 9.59 12.25 0.60
C PRO A 110 9.26 13.75 0.50
N THR A 111 9.01 14.23 -0.72
CA THR A 111 8.56 15.59 -1.03
C THR A 111 7.09 15.81 -0.69
N VAL A 112 6.29 14.74 -0.61
CA VAL A 112 4.88 14.78 -0.20
C VAL A 112 4.80 14.38 1.27
N ARG A 113 4.51 15.35 2.13
CA ARG A 113 4.52 15.17 3.59
C ARG A 113 3.10 15.21 4.15
N MET A 114 2.93 14.42 5.21
CA MET A 114 1.77 14.52 6.07
C MET A 114 2.14 14.36 7.53
N THR A 115 1.24 14.83 8.39
CA THR A 115 1.32 14.62 9.83
C THR A 115 0.00 14.08 10.37
N HIS A 116 0.10 13.13 11.29
CA HIS A 116 -1.04 12.69 12.09
C HIS A 116 -1.32 13.70 13.22
N GLN A 117 -2.56 14.18 13.30
CA GLN A 117 -3.06 15.01 14.39
C GLN A 117 -3.40 14.17 15.62
N THR A 118 -2.39 13.49 16.17
CA THR A 118 -2.54 12.59 17.33
C THR A 118 -3.03 13.30 18.61
N LYS A 119 -2.95 14.64 18.69
CA LYS A 119 -3.45 15.43 19.82
C LYS A 119 -4.98 15.41 19.96
N ALA A 120 -5.72 15.13 18.88
CA ALA A 120 -7.17 14.98 18.94
C ALA A 120 -7.60 13.62 19.53
N GLN A 121 -6.72 12.61 19.53
CA GLN A 121 -7.07 11.23 19.87
C GLN A 121 -6.58 10.77 21.27
N LYS A 122 -5.70 11.54 21.95
CA LYS A 122 -5.05 11.12 23.21
C LYS A 122 -5.61 11.78 24.48
N LYS A 123 -6.91 12.04 24.55
CA LYS A 123 -7.60 12.15 25.85
C LYS A 123 -8.30 10.82 26.16
N GLY A 124 -7.53 9.84 26.62
CA GLY A 124 -8.05 8.66 27.33
C GLY A 124 -8.49 7.44 26.50
N ALA A 125 -8.07 7.28 25.25
CA ALA A 125 -8.53 6.15 24.43
C ALA A 125 -7.61 4.91 24.49
N ILE A 126 -8.21 3.81 24.94
CA ILE A 126 -7.84 2.40 24.75
C ILE A 126 -7.38 2.17 23.30
N GLU A 127 -6.41 1.27 23.06
CA GLU A 127 -6.08 0.79 21.70
C GLU A 127 -7.39 0.47 20.95
N ARG A 128 -7.75 1.25 19.92
CA ARG A 128 -9.09 1.16 19.29
C ARG A 128 -9.37 -0.23 18.71
N TYR A 129 -8.32 -0.97 18.37
CA TYR A 129 -8.40 -2.31 17.80
C TYR A 129 -7.25 -3.18 18.30
N HIS A 130 -7.53 -4.46 18.57
CA HIS A 130 -6.48 -5.43 18.88
C HIS A 130 -5.90 -6.05 17.59
N PRO A 131 -4.58 -6.32 17.55
CA PRO A 131 -3.94 -7.02 16.42
C PRO A 131 -4.61 -8.36 16.14
N ASP A 132 -4.99 -8.60 14.88
CA ASP A 132 -5.50 -9.92 14.46
C ASP A 132 -4.32 -10.85 14.13
N HIS A 133 -3.99 -11.75 15.06
CA HIS A 133 -2.89 -12.70 14.88
C HIS A 133 -3.09 -13.68 13.71
N ASN A 134 -4.33 -13.92 13.27
CA ASN A 134 -4.60 -14.77 12.10
C ASN A 134 -4.22 -14.06 10.80
N ALA A 135 -4.52 -12.76 10.69
CA ALA A 135 -4.17 -11.94 9.54
C ALA A 135 -2.66 -11.88 9.29
N ARG A 136 -1.84 -11.96 10.34
CA ARG A 136 -0.37 -12.05 10.22
C ARG A 136 0.09 -13.29 9.43
N ARG A 137 -0.56 -14.44 9.64
CA ARG A 137 -0.26 -15.68 8.92
C ARG A 137 -0.68 -15.59 7.45
N SER A 138 -1.75 -14.87 7.17
CA SER A 138 -2.27 -14.66 5.81
C SER A 138 -1.49 -13.61 5.01
N LEU A 139 -0.72 -12.72 5.64
CA LEU A 139 -0.02 -11.63 4.94
C LEU A 139 0.86 -12.14 3.80
N GLY A 140 1.72 -13.13 4.05
CA GLY A 140 2.59 -13.69 3.02
C GLY A 140 1.81 -14.29 1.85
N THR A 141 0.75 -15.05 2.15
CA THR A 141 -0.13 -15.63 1.14
C THR A 141 -0.85 -14.56 0.31
N GLU A 142 -1.40 -13.53 0.94
CA GLU A 142 -2.12 -12.45 0.25
C GLU A 142 -1.18 -11.55 -0.59
N VAL A 143 0.05 -11.32 -0.12
CA VAL A 143 1.08 -10.65 -0.92
C VAL A 143 1.41 -11.50 -2.14
N HIS A 144 1.64 -12.80 -1.97
CA HIS A 144 1.93 -13.72 -3.07
C HIS A 144 0.76 -13.81 -4.08
N SER A 145 -0.48 -13.94 -3.62
CA SER A 145 -1.65 -13.95 -4.50
C SER A 145 -1.88 -12.59 -5.18
N GLY A 146 -1.59 -11.48 -4.51
CA GLY A 146 -1.59 -10.15 -5.10
C GLY A 146 -0.57 -10.02 -6.24
N ALA A 147 0.66 -10.41 -5.96
CA ALA A 147 1.77 -10.52 -6.91
C ALA A 147 1.41 -11.31 -8.17
N LEU A 148 0.83 -12.51 -8.01
CA LEU A 148 0.39 -13.33 -9.15
C LEU A 148 -0.66 -12.63 -10.01
N ARG A 149 -1.59 -11.88 -9.39
CA ARG A 149 -2.59 -11.09 -10.13
C ARG A 149 -1.93 -9.97 -10.95
N ILE A 150 -0.92 -9.29 -10.40
CA ILE A 150 -0.18 -8.25 -11.13
C ILE A 150 0.53 -8.85 -12.34
N VAL A 151 1.20 -10.00 -12.17
CA VAL A 151 1.90 -10.69 -13.26
C VAL A 151 0.93 -11.15 -14.34
N HIS A 152 -0.20 -11.74 -13.95
CA HIS A 152 -1.23 -12.14 -14.90
C HIS A 152 -1.77 -10.95 -15.68
N TRP A 153 -2.06 -9.84 -14.99
CA TRP A 153 -2.49 -8.61 -15.62
C TRP A 153 -1.43 -8.08 -16.60
N LEU A 154 -0.16 -7.93 -16.18
CA LEU A 154 0.93 -7.48 -17.05
C LEU A 154 1.08 -8.33 -18.31
N ASN A 155 1.01 -9.65 -18.18
CA ASN A 155 1.08 -10.57 -19.32
C ASN A 155 -0.13 -10.45 -20.26
N SER A 156 -1.26 -9.89 -19.79
CA SER A 156 -2.44 -9.62 -20.61
C SER A 156 -2.43 -8.25 -21.26
N THR A 157 -1.68 -7.28 -20.70
CA THR A 157 -1.65 -5.88 -21.17
C THR A 157 -0.42 -5.55 -22.02
N LEU A 158 0.68 -6.30 -21.89
CA LEU A 158 1.93 -6.04 -22.59
C LEU A 158 2.16 -7.08 -23.69
N ASP A 159 2.32 -6.62 -24.93
CA ASP A 159 2.65 -7.48 -26.06
C ASP A 159 4.07 -8.06 -25.90
N GLY A 160 4.20 -9.39 -25.95
CA GLY A 160 5.48 -10.09 -26.16
C GLY A 160 6.34 -10.38 -24.92
N GLY A 161 5.92 -10.07 -23.70
CA GLY A 161 6.72 -10.33 -22.49
C GLY A 161 6.08 -11.34 -21.53
N LYS A 162 6.78 -12.44 -21.21
CA LYS A 162 6.47 -13.24 -20.01
C LYS A 162 7.16 -12.59 -18.82
N TRP A 163 6.43 -11.84 -17.99
CA TRP A 163 6.98 -11.27 -16.77
C TRP A 163 7.13 -12.34 -15.70
N PRO A 164 8.35 -12.63 -15.21
CA PRO A 164 8.49 -13.56 -14.12
C PRO A 164 8.07 -12.91 -12.80
N VAL A 165 7.43 -13.68 -11.92
CA VAL A 165 6.88 -13.17 -10.64
C VAL A 165 7.94 -12.45 -9.80
N HIS A 166 9.19 -12.94 -9.82
CA HIS A 166 10.29 -12.32 -9.06
C HIS A 166 10.71 -10.93 -9.59
N ALA A 167 10.42 -10.60 -10.86
CA ALA A 167 10.72 -9.27 -11.41
C ALA A 167 9.73 -8.19 -10.95
N VAL A 168 8.50 -8.59 -10.61
CA VAL A 168 7.48 -7.70 -10.05
C VAL A 168 7.60 -7.63 -8.53
N CYS A 169 7.95 -8.75 -7.90
CA CYS A 169 7.71 -8.97 -6.48
C CYS A 169 9.00 -9.09 -5.68
N GLY A 170 10.06 -8.38 -6.08
CA GLY A 170 11.32 -8.36 -5.33
C GLY A 170 11.10 -7.85 -3.90
N TYR A 171 10.68 -8.73 -2.98
CA TYR A 171 10.68 -8.46 -1.56
C TYR A 171 10.43 -9.71 -0.67
N THR A 172 11.45 -10.04 0.13
CA THR A 172 11.34 -10.64 1.47
C THR A 172 10.70 -9.61 2.41
N PRO A 173 9.47 -9.75 2.92
CA PRO A 173 8.64 -8.69 3.55
C PRO A 173 9.39 -7.61 4.35
N ILE A 174 9.01 -6.32 4.28
CA ILE A 174 9.74 -5.18 4.95
C ILE A 174 9.82 -5.41 6.48
N ILE A 175 8.95 -6.30 6.96
CA ILE A 175 8.89 -6.78 8.33
C ILE A 175 10.09 -7.64 8.73
N GLU A 176 10.73 -8.34 7.81
CA GLU A 176 11.88 -9.21 8.06
C GLU A 176 13.22 -8.51 7.90
N GLN A 177 13.35 -7.49 7.03
CA GLN A 177 14.61 -6.73 6.90
C GLN A 177 15.01 -6.00 8.20
N ALA A 178 14.02 -5.60 9.02
CA ALA A 178 14.28 -5.01 10.34
C ALA A 178 14.81 -6.02 11.40
N LYS A 179 14.81 -7.33 11.09
CA LYS A 179 15.49 -8.36 11.90
C LYS A 179 16.92 -8.59 11.41
N GLU A 180 17.18 -8.54 10.10
CA GLU A 180 18.53 -8.72 9.56
C GLU A 180 19.47 -7.56 9.92
N GLU A 181 18.97 -6.32 9.92
CA GLU A 181 19.74 -5.16 10.39
C GLU A 181 20.04 -5.19 11.89
N ARG A 182 19.21 -5.90 12.68
CA ARG A 182 19.47 -6.16 14.11
C ARG A 182 20.42 -7.33 14.36
N GLY A 183 20.60 -8.23 13.39
CA GLY A 183 21.52 -9.36 13.48
C GLY A 183 22.94 -9.05 12.99
N ARG A 184 23.11 -8.05 12.11
CA ARG A 184 24.44 -7.61 11.61
C ARG A 184 25.17 -6.62 12.53
N GLY A 185 24.52 -6.12 13.56
CA GLY A 185 25.13 -5.20 14.55
C GLY A 185 25.83 -5.90 15.72
N ASP A 186 25.80 -7.23 15.79
CA ASP A 186 26.25 -8.00 16.97
C ASP A 186 27.31 -9.08 16.67
N THR A 187 28.03 -8.92 15.56
CA THR A 187 29.32 -9.60 15.36
C THR A 187 30.41 -8.55 15.33
N ARG A 188 31.06 -8.41 16.51
CA ARG A 188 32.37 -7.80 16.67
C ARG A 188 33.41 -8.43 15.75
#